data_AF-A0A8I0VB23-F1
#
_entry.id   AF-A0A8I0VB23-F1
#
_cell.length_a   1.000
_cell.length_b   1.000
_cell.length_c   1.000
_cell.angle_alpha   90.00
_cell.angle_beta   90.00
_cell.angle_gamma   90.00
#
_symmetry.space_group_name_H-M   'P 1'
#
loop_
_entity.id
_entity.type
_entity.pdbx_description
1 polymer ?
#
loop_
_entity_poly.entity_id
_entity_poly.type
_entity_poly.pdbx_seq_one_letter_code
_entity_poly.pdbx_strand_id
1 'polypeptide(L)'
;MNKQKMYMKQSGFTLIEVMVVIVILGVLAALIVPNVMGRGEKAKVDTTQITLKGVAGALDQYKLDNGRYPSMQDGGLDALVNQPATAKNWLPSGYVKGGYPKDSWENDLQYVIPGREGRSFDLYSFGADGKEGGEGNDADIYYQP
;
A
#
# COMPACT_ATOMS: atom_id res chain seq x y z
N MET A 1 59.50 59.12 12.74
CA MET A 1 59.69 57.87 11.98
C MET A 1 58.31 57.30 11.65
N ASN A 2 57.72 57.65 10.50
CA ASN A 2 56.34 57.29 10.15
C ASN A 2 56.31 55.97 9.37
N LYS A 3 55.82 54.89 9.99
CA LYS A 3 55.61 53.60 9.32
C LYS A 3 54.32 53.66 8.50
N GLN A 4 54.46 53.70 7.18
CA GLN A 4 53.35 53.53 6.25
C GLN A 4 52.83 52.08 6.34
N LYS A 5 51.61 51.89 6.84
CA LYS A 5 50.94 50.58 6.82
C LYS A 5 50.50 50.28 5.39
N MET A 6 51.07 49.25 4.77
CA MET A 6 50.59 48.73 3.49
C MET A 6 49.21 48.09 3.69
N TYR A 7 48.16 48.70 3.13
CA TYR A 7 46.87 48.06 2.99
C TYR A 7 46.98 47.01 1.88
N MET A 8 46.87 45.73 2.24
CA MET A 8 46.70 44.67 1.25
C MET A 8 45.38 44.90 0.52
N LYS A 9 45.43 45.01 -0.82
CA LYS A 9 44.21 45.11 -1.64
C LYS A 9 43.39 43.83 -1.45
N GLN A 10 42.19 43.96 -0.90
CA GLN A 10 41.19 42.91 -1.01
C GLN A 10 40.79 42.79 -2.48
N SER A 11 41.03 41.61 -3.07
CA SER A 11 40.46 41.25 -4.36
C SER A 11 38.99 40.88 -4.16
N GLY A 12 38.09 41.66 -4.76
CA GLY A 12 36.67 41.34 -4.82
C GLY A 12 36.35 40.38 -5.97
N PHE A 13 35.18 39.75 -5.89
CA PHE A 13 34.65 38.90 -6.95
C PHE A 13 34.42 39.69 -8.24
N THR A 14 34.62 39.03 -9.38
CA THR A 14 34.33 39.62 -10.69
C THR A 14 32.86 39.37 -11.07
N LEU A 15 32.28 40.24 -11.89
CA LEU A 15 30.92 40.06 -12.39
C LEU A 15 30.77 38.75 -13.17
N ILE A 16 31.79 38.38 -13.96
CA ILE A 16 31.77 37.15 -14.76
C ILE A 16 31.72 35.89 -13.89
N GLU A 17 32.37 35.90 -12.73
CA GLU A 17 32.39 34.79 -11.78
C GLU A 17 31.01 34.53 -11.17
N VAL A 18 30.28 35.61 -10.82
CA VAL A 18 28.89 35.51 -10.36
C VAL A 18 27.96 35.05 -11.49
N MET A 19 28.16 35.53 -12.71
CA MET A 19 27.35 35.12 -13.87
C MET A 19 27.48 33.63 -14.16
N VAL A 20 28.70 33.09 -14.15
CA VAL A 20 28.94 31.66 -14.38
C VAL A 20 28.27 30.80 -13.30
N VAL A 21 28.33 31.22 -12.03
CA VAL A 21 27.67 30.51 -10.93
C VAL A 21 26.15 30.47 -11.11
N ILE A 22 25.53 31.59 -11.48
CA ILE A 22 24.07 31.65 -11.70
C ILE A 22 23.66 30.76 -12.89
N VAL A 23 24.46 30.71 -13.95
CA VAL A 23 24.21 29.81 -15.09
C VAL A 23 24.27 28.35 -14.66
N ILE A 24 25.30 27.94 -13.92
CA ILE A 24 25.43 26.56 -13.41
C ILE A 24 24.27 26.22 -12.48
N LEU A 25 23.89 27.11 -11.58
CA LEU A 25 22.75 26.92 -10.68
C LEU A 25 21.42 26.81 -11.45
N GLY A 26 21.23 27.61 -12.51
CA GLY A 26 20.07 27.53 -13.38
C GLY A 26 19.97 26.20 -14.12
N VAL A 27 21.09 25.69 -14.64
CA VAL A 27 21.15 24.36 -15.28
C VAL A 27 20.88 23.25 -14.28
N LEU A 28 21.52 23.28 -13.10
CA LEU A 28 21.32 22.26 -12.07
C LEU A 28 19.88 22.25 -11.55
N ALA A 29 19.27 23.42 -11.35
CA ALA A 29 17.88 23.54 -10.93
C ALA A 29 16.89 22.93 -11.95
N ALA A 30 17.19 23.00 -13.24
CA ALA A 30 16.36 22.41 -14.29
C ALA A 30 16.45 20.86 -14.35
N LEU A 31 17.53 20.27 -13.83
CA LEU A 31 17.77 18.82 -13.88
C LEU A 31 17.20 18.05 -12.67
N ILE A 32 16.94 18.74 -11.56
CA ILE A 32 16.43 18.10 -10.34
C ILE A 32 14.89 18.02 -10.36
N VAL A 33 14.36 17.05 -11.09
CA VAL A 33 12.98 16.57 -10.90
C VAL A 33 13.03 15.21 -10.20
N PRO A 34 12.74 15.12 -8.89
CA PRO A 34 12.60 13.82 -8.25
C PRO A 34 11.34 13.11 -8.78
N ASN A 35 11.54 12.07 -9.60
CA ASN A 35 10.47 11.24 -10.15
C ASN A 35 10.02 10.18 -9.11
N VAL A 36 9.43 10.66 -8.01
CA VAL A 36 8.92 9.82 -6.90
C VAL A 36 7.42 9.52 -7.01
N MET A 37 6.74 10.10 -8.00
CA MET A 37 5.30 9.92 -8.22
C MET A 37 5.03 8.46 -8.66
N GLY A 38 4.27 7.70 -7.87
CA GLY A 38 3.76 6.37 -8.26
C GLY A 38 4.39 5.14 -7.58
N ARG A 39 5.54 5.27 -6.91
CA ARG A 39 6.14 4.12 -6.18
C ARG A 39 5.31 3.69 -4.96
N GLY A 40 4.75 4.66 -4.24
CA GLY A 40 3.88 4.38 -3.09
C GLY A 40 2.60 3.66 -3.49
N GLU A 41 1.99 4.08 -4.61
CA GLU A 41 0.73 3.50 -5.08
C GLU A 41 0.88 2.06 -5.57
N LYS A 42 1.94 1.76 -6.33
CA LYS A 42 2.25 0.36 -6.70
C LYS A 42 2.45 -0.52 -5.45
N ALA A 43 3.15 0.01 -4.44
CA ALA A 43 3.36 -0.74 -3.20
C ALA A 43 2.05 -1.03 -2.45
N LYS A 44 1.05 -0.15 -2.52
CA LYS A 44 -0.29 -0.40 -1.95
C LYS A 44 -1.04 -1.50 -2.69
N VAL A 45 -1.01 -1.52 -4.01
CA VAL A 45 -1.59 -2.60 -4.81
C VAL A 45 -0.93 -3.93 -4.46
N ASP A 46 0.40 -3.98 -4.44
CA ASP A 46 1.18 -5.18 -4.12
C ASP A 46 0.90 -5.67 -2.68
N THR A 47 0.85 -4.75 -1.71
CA THR A 47 0.52 -5.08 -0.31
C THR A 47 -0.89 -5.62 -0.18
N THR A 48 -1.86 -5.04 -0.88
CA THR A 48 -3.24 -5.52 -0.90
C THR A 48 -3.32 -6.94 -1.47
N GLN A 49 -2.60 -7.26 -2.55
CA GLN A 49 -2.52 -8.64 -3.04
C GLN A 49 -1.94 -9.62 -2.02
N ILE A 50 -0.92 -9.20 -1.26
CA ILE A 50 -0.35 -10.01 -0.17
C ILE A 50 -1.41 -10.25 0.92
N THR A 51 -2.15 -9.21 1.31
CA THR A 51 -3.24 -9.34 2.29
C THR A 51 -4.32 -10.31 1.80
N LEU A 52 -4.76 -10.18 0.54
CA LEU A 52 -5.74 -11.11 -0.06
C LEU A 52 -5.26 -12.56 0.01
N LYS A 53 -3.98 -12.82 -0.32
CA LYS A 53 -3.38 -14.16 -0.20
C LYS A 53 -3.35 -14.66 1.25
N GLY A 54 -3.02 -13.79 2.21
CA GLY A 54 -3.03 -14.11 3.63
C GLY A 54 -4.42 -14.49 4.13
N VAL A 55 -5.44 -13.73 3.73
CA VAL A 55 -6.84 -13.98 4.09
C VAL A 55 -7.37 -15.25 3.41
N ALA A 56 -7.01 -15.50 2.15
CA ALA A 56 -7.32 -16.77 1.48
C ALA A 56 -6.76 -17.97 2.25
N GLY A 57 -5.50 -17.90 2.71
CA GLY A 57 -4.92 -18.94 3.55
C GLY A 57 -5.64 -19.12 4.89
N ALA A 58 -6.10 -18.02 5.51
CA ALA A 58 -6.90 -18.06 6.72
C ALA A 58 -8.28 -18.72 6.49
N LEU A 59 -8.93 -18.43 5.35
CA LEU A 59 -10.17 -19.08 4.93
C LEU A 59 -9.98 -20.58 4.73
N ASP A 60 -8.88 -20.99 4.11
CA ASP A 60 -8.54 -22.41 3.93
C ASP A 60 -8.32 -23.10 5.28
N GLN A 61 -7.61 -22.47 6.21
CA GLN A 61 -7.42 -23.01 7.56
C GLN A 61 -8.75 -23.12 8.32
N TYR A 62 -9.62 -22.11 8.23
CA TYR A 62 -10.96 -22.17 8.80
C TYR A 62 -11.75 -23.36 8.25
N LYS A 63 -11.67 -23.60 6.94
CA LYS A 63 -12.33 -24.74 6.29
C LYS A 63 -11.73 -26.07 6.73
N LEU A 64 -10.42 -26.16 6.94
CA LEU A 64 -9.79 -27.39 7.45
C LEU A 64 -10.33 -27.75 8.83
N ASP A 65 -10.49 -26.77 9.72
CA ASP A 65 -10.96 -27.01 11.09
C ASP A 65 -12.47 -27.27 11.16
N ASN A 66 -13.26 -26.51 10.39
CA ASN A 66 -14.72 -26.50 10.47
C ASN A 66 -15.42 -27.29 9.35
N GLY A 67 -14.67 -27.82 8.39
CA GLY A 67 -15.14 -28.60 7.24
C GLY A 67 -15.78 -27.77 6.12
N ARG A 68 -15.89 -26.44 6.28
CA ARG A 68 -16.51 -25.53 5.31
C ARG A 68 -15.95 -24.12 5.47
N TYR A 69 -15.97 -23.34 4.40
CA TYR A 69 -15.72 -21.90 4.48
C TYR A 69 -16.82 -21.19 5.29
N PRO A 70 -16.51 -20.03 5.89
CA PRO A 70 -17.52 -19.25 6.59
C PRO A 70 -18.56 -18.74 5.61
N SER A 71 -19.83 -18.87 5.96
CA SER A 71 -20.96 -18.38 5.17
C SER A 71 -21.29 -16.94 5.57
N MET A 72 -22.15 -16.29 4.78
CA MET A 72 -22.69 -14.97 5.16
C MET A 72 -23.45 -15.01 6.49
N GLN A 73 -24.06 -16.14 6.84
CA GLN A 73 -24.76 -16.33 8.13
C GLN A 73 -23.79 -16.44 9.30
N ASP A 74 -22.54 -16.80 9.04
CA ASP A 74 -21.48 -16.87 10.04
C ASP A 74 -20.73 -15.53 10.19
N GLY A 75 -21.16 -14.49 9.48
CA GLY A 75 -20.46 -13.19 9.45
C GLY A 75 -19.38 -13.07 8.37
N GLY A 76 -19.25 -14.04 7.46
CA GLY A 76 -18.29 -13.97 6.35
C GLY A 76 -16.84 -13.92 6.83
N LEU A 77 -16.11 -12.85 6.49
CA LEU A 77 -14.72 -12.66 6.95
C LEU A 77 -14.62 -12.41 8.45
N ASP A 78 -15.68 -11.92 9.11
CA ASP A 78 -15.67 -11.70 10.56
C ASP A 78 -15.47 -13.02 11.33
N ALA A 79 -15.91 -14.15 10.74
CA ALA A 79 -15.68 -15.49 11.28
C ALA A 79 -14.20 -15.87 11.42
N LEU A 80 -13.28 -15.13 10.76
CA LEU A 80 -11.84 -15.33 10.90
C LEU A 80 -11.28 -14.67 12.17
N VAL A 81 -11.98 -13.68 12.73
CA VAL A 81 -11.58 -12.92 13.91
C VAL A 81 -12.41 -13.34 15.12
N ASN A 82 -13.72 -13.48 14.94
CA ASN A 82 -14.69 -13.78 15.97
C ASN A 82 -15.28 -15.16 15.72
N GLN A 83 -15.51 -15.92 16.80
CA GLN A 83 -16.11 -17.24 16.70
C GLN A 83 -17.59 -17.14 16.31
N PRO A 84 -18.04 -17.72 15.18
CA PRO A 84 -19.46 -17.81 14.88
C PRO A 84 -20.10 -18.96 15.66
N ALA A 85 -21.39 -18.82 15.99
CA ALA A 85 -22.13 -19.81 16.78
C ALA A 85 -22.21 -21.21 16.13
N THR A 86 -22.03 -21.28 14.82
CA THR A 86 -22.12 -22.51 14.01
C THR A 86 -20.77 -23.22 13.85
N ALA A 87 -19.64 -22.58 14.24
CA ALA A 87 -18.32 -23.17 14.10
C ALA A 87 -18.10 -24.26 15.16
N LYS A 88 -17.61 -25.41 14.71
CA LYS A 88 -17.43 -26.59 15.58
C LYS A 88 -16.06 -26.60 16.25
N ASN A 89 -15.01 -26.27 15.50
CA ASN A 89 -13.61 -26.33 15.94
C ASN A 89 -12.91 -24.99 15.67
N TRP A 90 -13.57 -23.88 15.99
CA TRP A 90 -12.99 -22.56 15.80
C TRP A 90 -11.74 -22.37 16.66
N LEU A 91 -10.67 -21.84 16.07
CA LEU A 91 -9.41 -21.63 16.76
C LEU A 91 -9.50 -20.45 17.73
N PRO A 92 -9.35 -20.61 19.07
CA PRO A 92 -9.58 -19.52 20.03
C PRO A 92 -8.74 -18.26 19.83
N SER A 93 -7.60 -18.38 19.15
CA SER A 93 -6.72 -17.27 18.79
C SER A 93 -7.14 -16.51 17.53
N GLY A 94 -8.21 -16.93 16.85
CA GLY A 94 -8.57 -16.49 15.51
C GLY A 94 -7.66 -17.06 14.41
N TYR A 95 -8.03 -16.76 13.17
CA TYR A 95 -7.34 -17.19 11.94
C TYR A 95 -6.51 -16.07 11.31
N VAL A 96 -6.77 -14.81 11.66
CA VAL A 96 -6.04 -13.63 11.19
C VAL A 96 -5.40 -12.89 12.35
N LYS A 97 -4.21 -12.34 12.12
CA LYS A 97 -3.50 -11.51 13.11
C LYS A 97 -3.78 -10.04 12.86
N GLY A 98 -4.06 -9.29 13.92
CA GLY A 98 -4.26 -7.84 13.83
C GLY A 98 -5.70 -7.37 13.66
N GLY A 99 -6.68 -8.28 13.69
CA GLY A 99 -8.11 -7.95 13.61
C GLY A 99 -8.69 -8.17 12.21
N TYR A 100 -9.78 -7.45 11.91
CA TYR A 100 -10.48 -7.58 10.63
C TYR A 100 -9.56 -7.16 9.46
N PRO A 101 -9.42 -8.00 8.41
CA PRO A 101 -8.49 -7.72 7.34
C PRO A 101 -8.98 -6.57 6.45
N LYS A 102 -8.09 -5.60 6.24
CA LYS A 102 -8.32 -4.42 5.40
C LYS A 102 -7.27 -4.34 4.30
N ASP A 103 -7.61 -3.65 3.22
CA ASP A 103 -6.64 -3.36 2.17
C ASP A 103 -5.72 -2.18 2.53
N SER A 104 -4.83 -1.81 1.61
CA SER A 104 -3.84 -0.74 1.83
C SER A 104 -4.41 0.68 1.83
N TRP A 105 -5.71 0.82 1.57
CA TRP A 105 -6.47 2.07 1.66
C TRP A 105 -7.46 2.04 2.83
N GLU A 106 -7.32 1.09 3.74
CA GLU A 106 -8.17 0.89 4.93
C GLU A 106 -9.62 0.49 4.62
N ASN A 107 -9.90 0.09 3.37
CA ASN A 107 -11.20 -0.42 2.97
C ASN A 107 -11.34 -1.90 3.35
N ASP A 108 -12.57 -2.31 3.62
CA ASP A 108 -12.88 -3.69 3.97
C ASP A 108 -12.81 -4.59 2.73
N LEU A 109 -12.22 -5.77 2.91
CA LEU A 109 -12.18 -6.78 1.87
C LEU A 109 -13.57 -7.37 1.61
N GLN A 110 -13.82 -7.68 0.35
CA GLN A 110 -15.05 -8.29 -0.11
C GLN A 110 -14.88 -9.79 -0.24
N TYR A 111 -15.82 -10.54 0.32
CA TYR A 111 -15.82 -11.99 0.31
C TYR A 111 -17.20 -12.50 -0.08
N VAL A 112 -17.26 -13.38 -1.09
CA VAL A 112 -18.52 -13.93 -1.61
C VAL A 112 -18.43 -15.45 -1.69
N ILE A 113 -19.46 -16.13 -1.20
CA ILE A 113 -19.60 -17.58 -1.25
C ILE A 113 -21.05 -17.96 -1.61
N PRO A 114 -21.28 -18.89 -2.57
CA PRO A 114 -20.29 -19.51 -3.46
C PRO A 114 -19.63 -18.48 -4.40
N GLY A 115 -18.38 -18.73 -4.78
CA GLY A 115 -17.66 -17.88 -5.74
C GLY A 115 -18.27 -17.96 -7.14
N ARG A 116 -18.03 -16.92 -7.94
CA ARG A 116 -18.41 -16.88 -9.36
C ARG A 116 -17.54 -17.88 -10.15
N GLU A 117 -18.06 -18.30 -11.31
CA GLU A 117 -17.32 -19.14 -12.28
C GLU A 117 -16.80 -20.48 -11.73
N GLY A 118 -17.51 -21.06 -10.75
CA GLY A 118 -17.15 -22.36 -10.17
C GLY A 118 -16.02 -22.30 -9.14
N ARG A 119 -15.57 -21.10 -8.76
CA ARG A 119 -14.65 -20.91 -7.64
C ARG A 119 -15.33 -21.22 -6.31
N SER A 120 -14.54 -21.68 -5.33
CA SER A 120 -15.08 -21.94 -3.99
C SER A 120 -15.58 -20.66 -3.31
N PHE A 121 -14.84 -19.57 -3.47
CA PHE A 121 -15.19 -18.24 -3.00
C PHE A 121 -14.55 -17.19 -3.91
N ASP A 122 -15.10 -15.97 -3.88
CA ASP A 122 -14.45 -14.79 -4.41
C ASP A 122 -13.94 -13.94 -3.25
N LEU A 123 -12.72 -13.40 -3.38
CA LEU A 123 -12.09 -12.50 -2.41
C LEU A 123 -11.43 -11.36 -3.17
N TYR A 124 -11.77 -10.11 -2.86
CA TYR A 124 -11.26 -8.95 -3.61
C TYR A 124 -11.31 -7.65 -2.79
N SER A 125 -10.59 -6.64 -3.25
CA SER A 125 -10.67 -5.25 -2.77
C SER A 125 -11.16 -4.36 -3.91
N PHE A 126 -11.90 -3.30 -3.57
CA PHE A 126 -12.35 -2.28 -4.52
C PHE A 126 -11.27 -1.22 -4.84
N GLY A 127 -10.02 -1.44 -4.42
CA GLY A 127 -8.95 -0.48 -4.65
C GLY A 127 -9.12 0.82 -3.86
N ALA A 128 -8.51 1.89 -4.37
CA ALA A 128 -8.37 3.16 -3.66
C ALA A 128 -9.68 3.94 -3.48
N ASP A 129 -10.63 3.80 -4.40
CA ASP A 129 -11.89 4.55 -4.38
C ASP A 129 -13.00 3.83 -3.57
N GLY A 130 -12.78 2.56 -3.21
CA GLY A 130 -13.70 1.75 -2.44
C GLY A 130 -14.98 1.37 -3.20
N LYS A 131 -14.99 1.46 -4.54
CA LYS A 131 -16.16 1.14 -5.38
C LYS A 131 -15.83 0.06 -6.41
N GLU A 132 -16.88 -0.60 -6.90
CA GLU A 132 -16.74 -1.59 -7.97
C GLU A 132 -16.28 -0.92 -9.27
N GLY A 133 -15.24 -1.50 -9.89
CA GLY A 133 -14.71 -1.09 -11.18
C GLY A 133 -13.44 -0.28 -11.05
N GLY A 134 -13.38 0.89 -11.72
CA GLY A 134 -12.22 1.79 -11.69
C GLY A 134 -11.06 1.41 -12.61
N GLU A 135 -10.05 2.28 -12.64
CA GLU A 135 -8.81 2.11 -13.40
C GLU A 135 -7.59 2.45 -12.53
N GLY A 136 -6.44 1.86 -12.84
CA GLY A 136 -5.21 2.13 -12.10
C GLY A 136 -5.30 1.66 -10.64
N ASN A 137 -5.20 2.59 -9.69
CA ASN A 137 -5.30 2.28 -8.26
C ASN A 137 -6.73 2.12 -7.77
N ASP A 138 -7.69 2.68 -8.52
CA ASP A 138 -9.11 2.56 -8.24
C ASP A 138 -9.66 1.24 -8.81
N ALA A 139 -8.84 0.49 -9.54
CA ALA A 139 -9.23 -0.79 -10.10
C ALA A 139 -9.40 -1.85 -9.01
N ASP A 140 -10.49 -2.63 -9.12
CA ASP A 140 -10.69 -3.82 -8.30
C ASP A 140 -9.49 -4.77 -8.34
N ILE A 141 -9.07 -5.24 -7.17
CA ILE A 141 -7.96 -6.20 -7.00
C ILE A 141 -8.53 -7.54 -6.54
N TYR A 142 -8.53 -8.52 -7.44
CA TYR A 142 -9.05 -9.86 -7.17
C TYR A 142 -7.96 -10.81 -6.68
N TYR A 143 -8.31 -11.64 -5.69
CA TYR A 143 -7.50 -12.81 -5.36
C TYR A 143 -7.56 -13.81 -6.52
N GLN A 144 -6.38 -14.24 -6.97
CA GLN A 144 -6.20 -15.31 -7.94
C GLN A 144 -5.43 -16.44 -7.26
N PRO A 145 -5.98 -17.67 -7.21
CA PRO A 145 -5.33 -18.83 -6.62
C PRO A 145 -4.09 -19.28 -7.39
#